data_AF-A0A0F9DPR3-F1
#
_entry.id   AF-A0A0F9DPR3-F1
#
_cell.length_a   1.000
_cell.length_b   1.000
_cell.length_c   1.000
_cell.angle_alpha   90.00
_cell.angle_beta   90.00
_cell.angle_gamma   90.00
#
_symmetry.space_group_name_H-M   'P 1'
#
loop_
_entity.id
_entity.type
_entity.pdbx_description
1 polymer ?
#
loop_
_entity_poly.entity_id
_entity_poly.type
_entity_poly.pdbx_seq_one_letter_code
_entity_poly.pdbx_strand_id
1 'polypeptide(L)'
;GLTAFVEHLNEAKEVLHKKVICLHKTDPDNSLECDIALQYTTGYTENVLVLTPADIEAEPGWICELVGFGDNGESTHPDTNAHISSNGDSVSILDWERVANTRTEATNGTLTLGANITIAIQVGEDGVASGGLEIQFTCNPPGQPPSTTTTTAPPELSTTTTPPTTDTTEPPTVTTSSSIHSELLTV
;
A
#
# COMPACT_ATOMS: atom_id res chain seq x y z
N GLY A 1 -15.38 9.76 -12.65
CA GLY A 1 -15.60 10.04 -11.22
C GLY A 1 -16.00 8.75 -10.51
N LEU A 2 -16.19 8.79 -9.19
CA LEU A 2 -16.42 7.58 -8.40
C LEU A 2 -17.64 6.75 -8.85
N THR A 3 -18.69 7.38 -9.36
CA THR A 3 -19.87 6.68 -9.94
C THR A 3 -19.47 5.72 -11.06
N ALA A 4 -18.76 6.21 -12.07
CA ALA A 4 -18.33 5.40 -13.22
C ALA A 4 -17.33 4.30 -12.80
N PHE A 5 -16.54 4.57 -11.76
CA PHE A 5 -15.64 3.59 -11.18
C PHE A 5 -16.39 2.43 -10.52
N VAL A 6 -17.40 2.71 -9.71
CA VAL A 6 -18.26 1.67 -9.10
C VAL A 6 -19.05 0.90 -10.17
N GLU A 7 -19.53 1.57 -11.21
CA GLU A 7 -20.19 0.90 -12.35
C GLU A 7 -19.25 -0.08 -13.06
N HIS A 8 -18.00 0.31 -13.29
CA HIS A 8 -16.99 -0.56 -13.88
C HIS A 8 -16.66 -1.76 -12.97
N LEU A 9 -16.50 -1.56 -11.66
CA LEU A 9 -16.26 -2.65 -10.69
C LEU A 9 -17.41 -3.67 -10.63
N ASN A 10 -18.61 -3.27 -11.02
CA ASN A 10 -19.82 -4.10 -11.00
C ASN A 10 -20.23 -4.62 -12.39
N GLU A 11 -19.45 -4.37 -13.45
CA GLU A 11 -19.79 -4.76 -14.83
C GLU A 11 -20.04 -6.27 -15.00
N ALA A 12 -19.31 -7.10 -14.23
CA ALA A 12 -19.47 -8.55 -14.20
C ALA A 12 -20.38 -9.07 -13.06
N LYS A 13 -21.04 -8.18 -12.31
CA LYS A 13 -21.86 -8.51 -11.12
C LYS A 13 -23.32 -8.16 -11.36
N GLU A 14 -24.23 -8.91 -10.73
CA GLU A 14 -25.64 -8.56 -10.74
C GLU A 14 -25.94 -7.54 -9.63
N VAL A 15 -26.28 -6.31 -10.02
CA VAL A 15 -26.55 -5.20 -9.10
C VAL A 15 -27.97 -5.26 -8.54
N LEU A 16 -28.12 -4.99 -7.22
CA LEU A 16 -29.43 -5.00 -6.55
C LEU A 16 -30.25 -3.72 -6.80
N HIS A 17 -29.60 -2.64 -7.23
CA HIS A 17 -30.25 -1.37 -7.54
C HIS A 17 -29.56 -0.64 -8.69
N LYS A 18 -30.35 0.04 -9.53
CA LYS A 18 -29.90 0.62 -10.80
C LYS A 18 -28.96 1.82 -10.67
N LYS A 19 -29.02 2.56 -9.57
CA LYS A 19 -28.27 3.80 -9.37
C LYS A 19 -27.21 3.60 -8.30
N VAL A 20 -25.96 3.93 -8.59
CA VAL A 20 -24.91 4.05 -7.57
C VAL A 20 -25.31 5.12 -6.56
N ILE A 21 -25.10 4.84 -5.27
CA ILE A 21 -25.30 5.80 -4.19
C ILE A 21 -24.03 6.63 -4.08
N CYS A 22 -24.15 7.95 -4.16
CA CYS A 22 -23.03 8.88 -4.03
C CYS A 22 -23.27 9.88 -2.90
N LEU A 23 -22.27 10.07 -2.06
CA LEU A 23 -22.25 11.05 -0.97
C LEU A 23 -21.02 11.92 -1.15
N HIS A 24 -21.18 13.23 -0.94
CA HIS A 24 -20.12 14.21 -0.98
C HIS A 24 -20.24 15.12 0.24
N LYS A 25 -19.14 15.35 0.93
CA LYS A 25 -19.07 16.27 2.06
C LYS A 25 -17.72 16.98 2.06
N THR A 26 -17.77 18.31 2.16
CA THR A 26 -16.60 19.15 2.44
C THR A 26 -16.68 19.69 3.87
N ASP A 27 -15.54 19.72 4.56
CA ASP A 27 -15.34 20.41 5.81
C ASP A 27 -14.20 21.44 5.65
N PRO A 28 -14.53 22.69 5.30
CA PRO A 28 -13.54 23.71 4.99
C PRO A 28 -12.74 24.15 6.22
N ASP A 29 -13.28 24.03 7.43
CA ASP A 29 -12.58 24.43 8.65
C ASP A 29 -11.39 23.51 8.94
N ASN A 30 -11.48 22.25 8.50
CA ASN A 30 -10.44 21.24 8.65
C ASN A 30 -9.73 20.89 7.31
N SER A 31 -10.05 21.59 6.23
CA SER A 31 -9.54 21.29 4.87
C SER A 31 -9.75 19.83 4.43
N LEU A 32 -10.88 19.23 4.83
CA LEU A 32 -11.23 17.85 4.48
C LEU A 32 -12.28 17.81 3.37
N GLU A 33 -12.09 16.88 2.45
CA GLU A 33 -13.06 16.55 1.41
C GLU A 33 -13.23 15.03 1.38
N CYS A 34 -14.48 14.56 1.39
CA CYS A 34 -14.80 13.14 1.40
C CYS A 34 -15.86 12.85 0.33
N ASP A 35 -15.49 11.98 -0.59
CA ASP A 35 -16.37 11.42 -1.62
C ASP A 35 -16.56 9.92 -1.40
N ILE A 36 -17.80 9.46 -1.40
CA ILE A 36 -18.16 8.05 -1.25
C ILE A 36 -19.07 7.66 -2.42
N ALA A 37 -18.76 6.54 -3.07
CA ALA A 37 -19.67 5.87 -4.00
C ALA A 37 -19.78 4.39 -3.67
N LEU A 38 -21.01 3.86 -3.63
CA LEU A 38 -21.27 2.46 -3.32
C LEU A 38 -22.49 1.91 -4.06
N GLN A 39 -22.48 0.61 -4.32
CA GLN A 39 -23.59 -0.12 -4.92
C GLN A 39 -23.58 -1.58 -4.47
N TYR A 40 -24.74 -2.08 -4.05
CA TYR A 40 -24.90 -3.46 -3.62
C TYR A 40 -25.09 -4.41 -4.81
N THR A 41 -24.57 -5.63 -4.67
CA THR A 41 -24.69 -6.71 -5.65
C THR A 41 -25.27 -7.95 -4.99
N THR A 42 -25.66 -8.96 -5.77
CA THR A 42 -26.13 -10.26 -5.26
C THR A 42 -24.99 -11.16 -4.74
N GLY A 43 -23.73 -10.75 -4.94
CA GLY A 43 -22.57 -11.49 -4.46
C GLY A 43 -22.45 -11.52 -2.94
N TYR A 44 -21.74 -12.52 -2.42
CA TYR A 44 -21.47 -12.68 -0.98
C TYR A 44 -20.15 -12.04 -0.54
N THR A 45 -19.45 -11.36 -1.45
CA THR A 45 -18.16 -10.72 -1.18
C THR A 45 -18.32 -9.21 -1.06
N GLU A 46 -17.77 -8.65 0.01
CA GLU A 46 -17.65 -7.21 0.20
C GLU A 46 -16.40 -6.71 -0.53
N ASN A 47 -16.52 -5.60 -1.27
CA ASN A 47 -15.41 -4.93 -1.94
C ASN A 47 -15.42 -3.47 -1.52
N VAL A 48 -14.56 -3.11 -0.56
CA VAL A 48 -14.43 -1.73 -0.04
C VAL A 48 -13.06 -1.20 -0.42
N LEU A 49 -13.04 -0.06 -1.12
CA LEU A 49 -11.82 0.65 -1.48
C LEU A 49 -11.82 2.02 -0.78
N VAL A 50 -10.77 2.29 0.00
CA VAL A 50 -10.56 3.57 0.68
C VAL A 50 -9.37 4.27 0.03
N LEU A 51 -9.59 5.51 -0.40
CA LEU A 51 -8.55 6.38 -0.94
C LEU A 51 -8.41 7.58 -0.01
N THR A 52 -7.23 7.78 0.55
CA THR A 52 -6.87 9.00 1.27
C THR A 52 -5.88 9.77 0.41
N PRO A 53 -5.98 11.11 0.31
CA PRO A 53 -4.85 11.89 -0.19
C PRO A 53 -3.65 11.53 0.69
N ALA A 54 -2.55 11.09 0.06
CA ALA A 54 -1.31 10.97 0.79
C ALA A 54 -0.94 12.40 1.22
N ASP A 55 -0.74 12.62 2.52
CA ASP A 55 -0.17 13.86 3.05
C ASP A 55 1.28 13.93 2.56
N ILE A 56 1.45 14.34 1.31
CA ILE A 56 2.74 14.64 0.72
C ILE A 56 2.89 16.14 0.91
N GLU A 57 3.67 16.55 1.92
CA GLU A 57 4.12 17.94 2.10
C GLU A 57 5.13 18.33 1.00
N ALA A 58 4.76 18.17 -0.27
CA ALA A 58 5.60 18.48 -1.42
C ALA A 58 4.77 19.12 -2.53
N GLU A 59 5.38 20.11 -3.19
CA GLU A 59 4.75 20.85 -4.28
C GLU A 59 5.15 20.26 -5.64
N PRO A 60 4.38 20.52 -6.71
CA PRO A 60 4.82 20.21 -8.07
C PRO A 60 6.23 20.79 -8.34
N GLY A 61 7.11 19.94 -8.85
CA GLY A 61 8.53 20.23 -9.12
C GLY A 61 9.50 19.72 -8.05
N TRP A 62 9.03 19.20 -6.92
CA TRP A 62 9.88 18.52 -5.94
C TRP A 62 10.39 17.18 -6.49
N ILE A 63 11.61 16.81 -6.10
CA ILE A 63 12.16 15.48 -6.39
C ILE A 63 11.95 14.63 -5.15
N CYS A 64 11.25 13.52 -5.30
CA CYS A 64 10.99 12.59 -4.22
C CYS A 64 11.67 11.25 -4.46
N GLU A 65 12.29 10.70 -3.44
CA GLU A 65 12.62 9.29 -3.37
C GLU A 65 11.35 8.52 -3.03
N LEU A 66 11.06 7.48 -3.81
CA LEU A 66 9.92 6.61 -3.65
C LEU A 66 10.41 5.24 -3.23
N VAL A 67 9.79 4.72 -2.16
CA VAL A 67 9.90 3.31 -1.77
C VAL A 67 8.50 2.73 -1.81
N GLY A 68 8.31 1.69 -2.61
CA GLY A 68 7.05 0.97 -2.72
C GLY A 68 7.14 -0.37 -2.02
N PHE A 69 6.06 -0.81 -1.39
CA PHE A 69 5.93 -2.13 -0.80
C PHE A 69 4.66 -2.79 -1.32
N GLY A 70 4.75 -4.05 -1.73
CA GLY A 70 3.62 -4.90 -1.99
C GLY A 70 3.52 -5.96 -0.90
N ASP A 71 2.42 -5.97 -0.14
CA ASP A 71 2.14 -6.98 0.88
C ASP A 71 1.20 -8.03 0.27
N ASN A 72 1.73 -9.23 0.00
CA ASN A 72 0.92 -10.32 -0.53
C ASN A 72 0.43 -11.25 0.59
N GLY A 73 -0.85 -11.62 0.52
CA GLY A 73 -1.49 -12.58 1.42
C GLY A 73 -1.27 -14.03 0.99
N GLU A 74 -2.24 -14.90 1.26
CA GLU A 74 -2.11 -16.34 0.97
C GLU A 74 -2.22 -16.71 -0.52
N SER A 75 -2.87 -15.86 -1.32
CA SER A 75 -3.02 -16.10 -2.76
C SER A 75 -1.77 -15.65 -3.52
N THR A 76 -1.57 -16.17 -4.73
CA THR A 76 -0.46 -15.76 -5.61
C THR A 76 -1.02 -15.38 -6.97
N HIS A 77 -0.64 -14.20 -7.44
CA HIS A 77 -1.09 -13.62 -8.69
C HIS A 77 0.13 -13.17 -9.49
N PRO A 78 0.70 -14.05 -10.33
CA PRO A 78 1.90 -13.74 -11.09
C PRO A 78 1.67 -12.59 -12.08
N ASP A 79 2.74 -11.85 -12.34
CA ASP A 79 2.80 -10.74 -13.29
C ASP A 79 1.92 -9.53 -12.89
N THR A 80 1.51 -9.45 -11.62
CA THR A 80 0.83 -8.28 -11.06
C THR A 80 1.83 -7.19 -10.70
N ASN A 81 1.81 -6.08 -11.45
CA ASN A 81 2.76 -4.97 -11.33
C ASN A 81 2.07 -3.68 -10.91
N ALA A 82 2.75 -2.83 -10.16
CA ALA A 82 2.31 -1.47 -9.85
C ALA A 82 3.22 -0.48 -10.54
N HIS A 83 2.63 0.48 -11.26
CA HIS A 83 3.34 1.56 -11.91
C HIS A 83 2.95 2.89 -11.28
N ILE A 84 3.92 3.56 -10.68
CA ILE A 84 3.75 4.88 -10.08
C ILE A 84 4.40 5.88 -11.04
N SER A 85 3.66 6.88 -11.49
CA SER A 85 4.18 7.89 -12.41
C SER A 85 3.73 9.29 -12.03
N SER A 86 4.61 10.26 -12.29
CA SER A 86 4.33 11.69 -12.11
C SER A 86 5.29 12.50 -12.98
N ASN A 87 4.77 13.55 -13.62
CA ASN A 87 5.53 14.47 -14.48
C ASN A 87 6.44 13.81 -15.55
N GLY A 88 6.09 12.60 -16.01
CA GLY A 88 6.87 11.85 -17.01
C GLY A 88 7.89 10.87 -16.43
N ASP A 89 8.19 10.95 -15.12
CA ASP A 89 8.97 9.95 -14.41
C ASP A 89 8.08 8.76 -14.01
N SER A 90 8.68 7.56 -13.87
CA SER A 90 7.96 6.36 -13.44
C SER A 90 8.82 5.40 -12.63
N VAL A 91 8.24 4.82 -11.58
CA VAL A 91 8.81 3.74 -10.77
C VAL A 91 7.84 2.57 -10.78
N SER A 92 8.34 1.33 -10.80
CA SER A 92 7.50 0.13 -10.84
C SER A 92 7.84 -0.84 -9.72
N ILE A 93 6.81 -1.41 -9.12
CA ILE A 93 6.90 -2.61 -8.28
C ILE A 93 6.52 -3.78 -9.17
N LEU A 94 7.49 -4.61 -9.49
CA LEU A 94 7.26 -5.74 -10.39
C LEU A 94 6.82 -6.94 -9.56
N ASP A 95 5.71 -7.53 -10.00
CA ASP A 95 5.30 -8.88 -9.65
C ASP A 95 5.28 -9.16 -8.14
N TRP A 96 4.65 -8.23 -7.41
CA TRP A 96 4.73 -8.21 -5.96
C TRP A 96 3.93 -9.34 -5.30
N GLU A 97 2.98 -9.94 -6.03
CA GLU A 97 2.16 -11.08 -5.59
C GLU A 97 2.65 -12.44 -6.09
N ARG A 98 3.88 -12.54 -6.61
CA ARG A 98 4.45 -13.85 -7.06
C ARG A 98 4.51 -14.88 -5.93
N VAL A 99 4.81 -14.43 -4.71
CA VAL A 99 5.07 -15.31 -3.56
C VAL A 99 4.07 -14.99 -2.44
N ALA A 100 3.37 -16.01 -1.95
CA ALA A 100 2.42 -15.87 -0.84
C ALA A 100 3.11 -15.45 0.46
N ASN A 101 2.37 -14.75 1.32
CA ASN A 101 2.77 -14.34 2.66
C ASN A 101 4.11 -13.60 2.68
N THR A 102 4.36 -12.77 1.67
CA THR A 102 5.63 -12.08 1.45
C THR A 102 5.39 -10.60 1.24
N ARG A 103 6.29 -9.78 1.77
CA ARG A 103 6.39 -8.35 1.45
C ARG A 103 7.48 -8.15 0.41
N THR A 104 7.11 -7.62 -0.75
CA THR A 104 8.02 -7.29 -1.84
C THR A 104 8.33 -5.79 -1.80
N GLU A 105 9.59 -5.44 -1.62
CA GLU A 105 10.04 -4.05 -1.70
C GLU A 105 10.40 -3.70 -3.14
N ALA A 106 9.90 -2.57 -3.62
CA ALA A 106 10.24 -2.02 -4.93
C ALA A 106 11.68 -1.53 -4.95
N THR A 107 12.25 -1.42 -6.15
CA THR A 107 13.51 -0.69 -6.31
C THR A 107 13.28 0.78 -5.99
N ASN A 108 14.10 1.34 -5.09
CA ASN A 108 14.11 2.77 -4.81
C ASN A 108 14.24 3.56 -6.11
N GLY A 109 13.31 4.47 -6.35
CA GLY A 109 13.29 5.32 -7.54
C GLY A 109 13.12 6.78 -7.16
N THR A 110 13.55 7.69 -8.03
CA THR A 110 13.26 9.11 -7.90
C THR A 110 12.13 9.51 -8.82
N LEU A 111 11.21 10.32 -8.32
CA LEU A 111 10.06 10.83 -9.06
C LEU A 111 10.00 12.35 -8.91
N THR A 112 9.98 13.07 -10.02
CA THR A 112 9.65 14.50 -10.02
C THR A 112 8.14 14.64 -9.88
N LEU A 113 7.67 15.26 -8.82
CA LEU A 113 6.23 15.44 -8.62
C LEU A 113 5.67 16.44 -9.63
N GLY A 114 4.59 16.05 -10.31
CA GLY A 114 3.73 16.93 -11.07
C GLY A 114 2.50 17.33 -10.27
N ALA A 115 1.53 17.95 -10.96
CA ALA A 115 0.22 18.25 -10.36
C ALA A 115 -0.60 16.99 -10.03
N ASN A 116 -0.25 15.84 -10.62
CA ASN A 116 -0.92 14.56 -10.40
C ASN A 116 0.11 13.45 -10.22
N ILE A 117 -0.20 12.52 -9.32
CA ILE A 117 0.49 11.23 -9.20
C ILE A 117 -0.49 10.17 -9.68
N THR A 118 -0.05 9.32 -10.60
CA THR A 118 -0.85 8.21 -11.13
C THR A 118 -0.27 6.91 -10.64
N ILE A 119 -1.10 6.11 -9.97
CA ILE A 119 -0.79 4.73 -9.59
C ILE A 119 -1.66 3.83 -10.44
N ALA A 120 -1.04 2.98 -11.25
CA ALA A 120 -1.71 2.01 -12.09
C ALA A 120 -1.32 0.61 -11.67
N ILE A 121 -2.31 -0.26 -11.48
CA ILE A 121 -2.09 -1.68 -11.22
C ILE A 121 -2.30 -2.42 -12.53
N GLN A 122 -1.25 -3.08 -13.01
CA GLN A 122 -1.36 -4.09 -14.06
C GLN A 122 -1.64 -5.42 -13.39
N VAL A 123 -2.80 -5.98 -13.67
CA VAL A 123 -3.18 -7.31 -13.18
C VAL A 123 -2.62 -8.37 -14.13
N GLY A 124 -2.17 -9.49 -13.56
CA GLY A 124 -1.68 -10.65 -14.29
C GLY A 124 -2.72 -11.35 -15.18
N GLU A 125 -2.32 -12.46 -15.81
CA GLU A 125 -3.17 -13.22 -16.74
C GLU A 125 -4.43 -13.80 -16.07
N ASP A 126 -4.38 -14.06 -14.77
CA ASP A 126 -5.52 -14.57 -14.00
C ASP A 126 -6.60 -13.50 -13.73
N GLY A 127 -6.30 -12.22 -14.01
CA GLY A 127 -7.24 -11.12 -13.85
C GLY A 127 -7.58 -10.80 -12.40
N VAL A 128 -6.77 -11.25 -11.44
CA VAL A 128 -6.99 -11.01 -10.00
C VAL A 128 -5.75 -10.38 -9.37
N ALA A 129 -5.98 -9.45 -8.44
CA ALA A 129 -4.97 -8.94 -7.51
C ALA A 129 -5.60 -8.90 -6.11
N SER A 130 -4.84 -9.25 -5.08
CA SER A 130 -5.38 -9.42 -3.72
C SER A 130 -4.57 -8.74 -2.61
N GLY A 131 -3.36 -8.30 -2.94
CA GLY A 131 -2.36 -7.78 -2.02
C GLY A 131 -2.54 -6.29 -1.76
N GLY A 132 -1.97 -5.86 -0.64
CA GLY A 132 -1.86 -4.45 -0.28
C GLY A 132 -0.70 -3.78 -1.02
N LEU A 133 -0.83 -2.48 -1.27
CA LEU A 133 0.22 -1.63 -1.79
C LEU A 133 0.45 -0.48 -0.82
N GLU A 134 1.68 -0.30 -0.37
CA GLU A 134 2.10 0.85 0.44
C GLU A 134 3.17 1.62 -0.33
N ILE A 135 3.03 2.95 -0.44
CA ILE A 135 3.99 3.80 -1.14
C ILE A 135 4.42 4.90 -0.17
N GLN A 136 5.73 5.03 0.01
CA GLN A 136 6.34 6.04 0.84
C GLN A 136 7.12 7.02 -0.04
N PHE A 137 6.92 8.32 0.21
CA PHE A 137 7.62 9.40 -0.48
C PHE A 137 8.52 10.13 0.52
N THR A 138 9.78 10.34 0.14
CA THR A 138 10.70 11.24 0.83
C THR A 138 11.10 12.35 -0.14
N CYS A 139 10.55 13.54 0.07
CA CYS A 139 10.66 14.65 -0.89
C CYS A 139 11.65 15.73 -0.43
N ASN A 140 12.44 16.26 -1.36
CA ASN A 140 13.33 17.39 -1.13
C ASN A 140 12.89 18.62 -1.93
N PRO A 141 12.90 19.85 -1.34
CA PRO A 141 12.57 21.06 -2.06
C PRO A 141 13.51 21.33 -3.24
N PRO A 142 13.01 21.84 -4.39
CA PRO A 142 13.84 22.16 -5.54
C PRO A 142 14.84 23.26 -5.19
N GLY A 143 16.12 23.02 -5.49
CA GLY A 143 17.21 23.96 -5.25
C GLY A 143 17.87 23.86 -3.87
N GLN A 144 17.36 23.01 -2.97
CA GLN A 144 18.12 22.60 -1.80
C GLN A 144 19.13 21.52 -2.24
N PRO A 145 20.44 21.67 -1.99
CA PRO A 145 21.39 20.59 -2.27
C PRO A 145 20.93 19.33 -1.52
N PRO A 146 21.09 18.13 -2.12
CA PRO A 146 20.63 16.89 -1.51
C PRO A 146 21.17 16.83 -0.08
N SER A 147 20.28 16.74 0.90
CA SER A 147 20.65 16.55 2.29
C SER A 147 21.50 15.30 2.34
N THR A 148 22.80 15.45 2.63
CA THR A 148 23.70 14.31 2.77
C THR A 148 23.22 13.55 4.00
N THR A 149 22.42 12.50 3.79
CA THR A 149 22.08 11.55 4.84
C THR A 149 23.40 10.94 5.28
N THR A 150 23.93 11.46 6.38
CA THR A 150 25.15 10.93 6.98
C THR A 150 24.72 9.58 7.50
N THR A 151 24.97 8.54 6.70
CA THR A 151 24.89 7.16 7.15
C THR A 151 25.91 7.07 8.27
N THR A 152 25.44 7.25 9.49
CA THR A 152 26.21 6.95 10.69
C THR A 152 26.57 5.48 10.52
N ALA A 153 27.86 5.21 10.33
CA ALA A 153 28.35 3.85 10.21
C ALA A 153 27.72 3.02 11.33
N PRO A 154 27.18 1.82 11.03
CA PRO A 154 26.64 0.93 12.05
C PRO A 154 27.65 0.85 13.19
N PRO A 155 27.25 1.05 14.46
CA PRO A 155 28.17 0.92 15.59
C PRO A 155 28.86 -0.44 15.47
N GLU A 156 30.19 -0.40 15.43
CA GLU A 156 31.04 -1.57 15.28
C GLU A 156 30.63 -2.60 16.35
N LEU A 157 30.00 -3.69 15.89
CA LEU A 157 29.47 -4.73 16.77
C LEU A 157 30.65 -5.40 17.46
N SER A 158 30.90 -5.02 18.72
CA SER A 158 31.90 -5.66 19.56
C SER A 158 31.48 -7.10 19.81
N THR A 159 32.07 -8.04 19.09
CA THR A 159 31.90 -9.48 19.33
C THR A 159 32.48 -9.84 20.70
N THR A 160 31.62 -9.94 21.71
CA THR A 160 31.97 -10.57 22.98
C THR A 160 31.76 -12.07 22.82
N THR A 161 32.87 -12.81 22.72
CA THR A 161 32.91 -14.27 22.69
C THR A 161 32.51 -14.81 24.06
N THR A 162 31.27 -15.27 24.21
CA THR A 162 30.84 -16.07 25.36
C THR A 162 31.38 -17.49 25.22
N PRO A 163 31.97 -18.09 26.28
CA PRO A 163 32.42 -19.48 26.25
C PRO A 163 31.22 -20.45 26.16
N PRO A 164 31.43 -21.66 25.61
CA PRO A 164 30.37 -22.64 25.42
C PRO A 164 29.86 -23.13 26.78
N THR A 165 28.60 -22.84 27.08
CA THR A 165 27.90 -23.45 28.22
C THR A 165 27.11 -24.63 27.69
N THR A 166 27.55 -25.82 28.07
CA THR A 166 26.81 -27.07 27.93
C THR A 166 25.63 -27.03 28.88
N ASP A 167 24.38 -27.10 28.41
CA ASP A 167 23.34 -27.72 29.23
C ASP A 167 22.14 -28.25 28.44
N THR A 168 21.96 -29.56 28.61
CA THR A 168 20.75 -30.32 28.96
C THR A 168 19.39 -29.85 28.44
N THR A 169 18.84 -30.73 27.60
CA THR A 169 17.46 -30.85 27.16
C THR A 169 16.45 -30.89 28.32
N GLU A 170 15.52 -29.93 28.35
CA GLU A 170 14.26 -30.01 29.10
C GLU A 170 13.08 -29.82 28.12
N PRO A 171 11.97 -30.60 28.22
CA PRO A 171 10.88 -30.56 27.24
C PRO A 171 9.97 -29.34 27.42
N PRO A 172 9.39 -28.78 26.33
CA PRO A 172 8.57 -27.58 26.42
C PRO A 172 7.18 -27.84 27.02
N THR A 173 6.82 -27.03 28.01
CA THR A 173 5.45 -26.89 28.52
C THR A 173 4.70 -25.88 27.62
N VAL A 174 3.62 -26.33 26.97
CA VAL A 174 2.76 -25.49 26.15
C VAL A 174 1.95 -24.56 27.04
N THR A 175 2.19 -23.25 26.91
CA THR A 175 1.33 -22.21 27.48
C THR A 175 0.74 -21.40 26.33
N THR A 176 -0.54 -21.64 26.03
CA THR A 176 -1.33 -20.82 25.12
C THR A 176 -1.65 -19.48 25.80
N SER A 177 -1.16 -18.39 25.22
CA SER A 177 -1.61 -17.03 25.51
C SER A 177 -2.33 -16.49 24.28
N SER A 178 -3.59 -16.08 24.45
CA SER A 178 -4.36 -15.38 23.43
C SER A 178 -4.55 -13.92 23.84
N SER A 179 -4.34 -13.01 22.91
CA SER A 179 -4.94 -11.66 22.91
C SER A 179 -4.88 -11.07 21.50
N ILE A 180 -5.79 -10.24 20.97
CA ILE A 180 -7.20 -9.86 21.19
C ILE A 180 -7.58 -9.10 19.89
N HIS A 181 -8.83 -9.31 19.43
CA HIS A 181 -9.72 -8.45 18.62
C HIS A 181 -9.23 -7.70 17.36
N SER A 182 -9.84 -8.07 16.23
CA SER A 182 -10.26 -7.14 15.19
C SER A 182 -11.79 -6.98 15.32
N GLU A 183 -12.27 -5.75 15.54
CA GLU A 183 -13.70 -5.45 15.56
C GLU A 183 -14.25 -5.44 14.12
N LEU A 184 -15.18 -6.36 13.89
CA LEU A 184 -16.09 -6.34 12.76
C LEU A 184 -17.10 -5.20 13.01
N LEU A 185 -17.08 -4.15 12.20
CA LEU A 185 -18.20 -3.21 12.17
C LEU A 185 -19.36 -3.89 11.45
N THR A 186 -20.24 -4.56 12.21
CA THR A 186 -21.61 -4.85 11.75
C THR A 186 -22.42 -3.56 11.78
N VAL A 187 -22.94 -3.17 10.62
CA VAL A 187 -24.12 -2.29 10.49
C VAL A 187 -25.32 -3.16 10.14
#